data_AF-A0A4P9K5H5-F1
#
_entry.id   AF-A0A4P9K5H5-F1
#
_cell.length_a   1.000
_cell.length_b   1.000
_cell.length_c   1.000
_cell.angle_alpha   90.00
_cell.angle_beta   90.00
_cell.angle_gamma   90.00
#
_symmetry.space_group_name_H-M   'P 1'
#
loop_
_entity.id
_entity.type
_entity.pdbx_description
1 polymer ?
#
loop_
_entity_poly.entity_id
_entity_poly.type
_entity_poly.pdbx_seq_one_letter_code
_entity_poly.pdbx_strand_id
1 'polypeptide(L)'
;MNNLTTEQHQHIEKQISSWLQQVVIGLNLCPFAKHPFQNHQVRISISDCETPNCLLENLAEEIETLRNTPVTELETTVLVVANMLDDFYDYNDFLDLADRLLEQYDAIGEFQIASFHPHYQFAGTQPDDAENLTNRSPYPILHLIREASLEKALAHYPNPEQIPENNIHTVENLSLEQKKQLFDYLSNQ
;
A
#
# COMPACT_ATOMS: atom_id res chain seq x y z
N MET A 1 -8.00 4.34 -24.53
CA MET A 1 -7.21 3.53 -23.58
C MET A 1 -5.76 3.88 -23.86
N ASN A 2 -5.23 4.83 -23.11
CA ASN A 2 -3.81 5.14 -23.16
C ASN A 2 -3.11 4.17 -22.21
N ASN A 3 -2.80 2.98 -22.71
CA ASN A 3 -2.05 2.02 -21.92
C ASN A 3 -0.66 2.59 -21.65
N LEU A 4 -0.20 2.44 -20.41
CA LEU A 4 1.15 2.85 -20.05
C LEU A 4 2.19 2.10 -20.89
N THR A 5 3.23 2.79 -21.29
CA THR A 5 4.38 2.19 -21.96
C THR A 5 5.17 1.30 -21.00
N THR A 6 5.96 0.36 -21.53
CA THR A 6 6.89 -0.45 -20.73
C THR A 6 7.84 0.41 -19.89
N GLU A 7 8.30 1.54 -20.42
CA GLU A 7 9.19 2.46 -19.69
C GLU A 7 8.48 3.11 -18.51
N GLN A 8 7.21 3.49 -18.67
CA GLN A 8 6.40 4.04 -17.57
C GLN A 8 6.14 2.99 -16.49
N HIS A 9 5.82 1.74 -16.87
CA HIS A 9 5.68 0.64 -15.91
C HIS A 9 6.95 0.44 -15.09
N GLN A 10 8.10 0.36 -15.75
CA GLN A 10 9.40 0.19 -15.07
C GLN A 10 9.72 1.37 -14.15
N HIS A 11 9.34 2.59 -14.53
CA HIS A 11 9.52 3.76 -13.69
C HIS A 11 8.69 3.68 -12.40
N ILE A 12 7.39 3.39 -12.54
CA ILE A 12 6.46 3.25 -11.41
C ILE A 12 6.92 2.11 -10.49
N GLU A 13 7.23 0.94 -11.05
CA GLU A 13 7.70 -0.22 -10.28
C GLU A 13 8.97 0.11 -9.47
N LYS A 14 9.91 0.85 -10.06
CA LYS A 14 11.12 1.29 -9.38
C LYS A 14 10.82 2.29 -8.25
N GLN A 15 9.90 3.23 -8.48
CA GLN A 15 9.50 4.19 -7.43
C GLN A 15 8.83 3.48 -6.26
N ILE A 16 7.89 2.57 -6.53
CA ILE A 16 7.19 1.78 -5.50
C ILE A 16 8.17 0.88 -4.74
N SER A 17 9.08 0.20 -5.45
CA SER A 17 10.12 -0.62 -4.82
C SER A 17 11.02 0.20 -3.90
N SER A 18 11.42 1.40 -4.33
CA SER A 18 12.23 2.33 -3.52
C SER A 18 11.46 2.81 -2.29
N TRP A 19 10.19 3.16 -2.44
CA TRP A 19 9.31 3.55 -1.33
C TRP A 19 9.14 2.42 -0.31
N LEU A 20 8.81 1.20 -0.76
CA LEU A 20 8.72 0.03 0.12
C LEU A 20 10.03 -0.19 0.89
N GLN A 21 11.16 -0.13 0.20
CA GLN A 21 12.47 -0.39 0.82
C GLN A 21 12.88 0.71 1.81
N GLN A 22 12.74 1.98 1.44
CA GLN A 22 13.28 3.11 2.21
C GLN A 22 12.32 3.63 3.27
N VAL A 23 11.03 3.68 2.95
CA VAL A 23 10.00 4.26 3.81
C VAL A 23 9.37 3.16 4.65
N VAL A 24 8.68 2.20 4.03
CA VAL A 24 7.92 1.18 4.77
C VAL A 24 8.85 0.28 5.61
N ILE A 25 9.88 -0.28 4.97
CA ILE A 25 10.85 -1.18 5.62
C ILE A 25 11.96 -0.38 6.32
N GLY A 26 12.49 0.65 5.67
CA GLY A 26 13.64 1.41 6.19
C GLY A 26 13.33 2.20 7.46
N LEU A 27 12.11 2.75 7.59
CA LEU A 27 11.62 3.37 8.83
C LEU A 27 10.91 2.38 9.75
N ASN A 28 10.79 1.10 9.35
CA ASN A 28 10.06 0.08 10.09
C ASN A 28 8.59 0.45 10.41
N LEU A 29 7.90 1.09 9.46
CA LEU A 29 6.49 1.45 9.59
C LEU A 29 5.57 0.21 9.56
N CYS A 30 5.99 -0.83 8.85
CA CYS A 30 5.35 -2.13 8.92
C CYS A 30 6.41 -3.18 9.29
N PRO A 31 6.43 -3.69 10.54
CA PRO A 31 7.42 -4.67 10.96
C PRO A 31 7.30 -6.00 10.19
N PHE A 32 6.17 -6.22 9.51
CA PHE A 32 5.86 -7.45 8.78
C PHE A 32 6.25 -7.38 7.29
N ALA A 33 6.57 -6.20 6.76
CA ALA A 33 6.88 -6.03 5.35
C ALA A 33 8.26 -6.55 4.93
N LYS A 34 9.22 -6.59 5.87
CA LYS A 34 10.62 -6.92 5.56
C LYS A 34 10.80 -8.36 5.05
N HIS A 35 10.20 -9.32 5.74
CA HIS A 35 10.33 -10.74 5.39
C HIS A 35 9.81 -11.07 3.98
N PRO A 36 8.54 -10.78 3.63
CA PRO A 36 8.04 -11.05 2.28
C PRO A 36 8.83 -10.31 1.21
N PHE A 37 9.24 -9.06 1.46
CA PHE A 37 10.02 -8.29 0.50
C PHE A 37 11.39 -8.92 0.22
N GLN A 38 12.11 -9.34 1.26
CA GLN A 38 13.44 -9.98 1.13
C GLN A 38 13.38 -11.35 0.44
N ASN A 39 12.26 -12.06 0.59
CA ASN A 39 12.05 -13.37 -0.04
C ASN A 39 11.43 -13.29 -1.44
N HIS A 40 11.26 -12.08 -2.01
CA HIS A 40 10.60 -11.87 -3.29
C HIS A 40 9.14 -12.37 -3.34
N GLN A 41 8.43 -12.28 -2.20
CA GLN A 41 7.04 -12.69 -2.02
C GLN A 41 6.06 -11.50 -2.07
N VAL A 42 6.53 -10.34 -2.54
CA VAL A 42 5.71 -9.15 -2.78
C VAL A 42 5.59 -8.95 -4.27
N ARG A 43 4.37 -8.98 -4.79
CA ARG A 43 4.06 -8.62 -6.17
C ARG A 43 3.68 -7.14 -6.24
N ILE A 44 4.29 -6.40 -7.16
CA ILE A 44 3.85 -5.05 -7.53
C ILE A 44 3.06 -5.19 -8.82
N SER A 45 1.76 -4.88 -8.78
CA SER A 45 0.87 -4.89 -9.93
C SER A 45 0.47 -3.45 -10.25
N ILE A 46 0.62 -3.03 -11.51
CA ILE A 46 0.33 -1.66 -11.94
C ILE A 46 -0.94 -1.69 -12.77
N SER A 47 -1.96 -0.99 -12.30
CA SER A 47 -3.23 -0.79 -13.00
C SER A 47 -3.18 0.49 -13.81
N ASP A 48 -3.41 0.37 -15.11
CA ASP A 48 -3.59 1.48 -16.06
C ASP A 48 -5.07 1.87 -16.24
N CYS A 49 -5.95 1.35 -15.39
CA CYS A 49 -7.38 1.62 -15.42
C CYS A 49 -7.71 3.11 -15.25
N GLU A 50 -8.71 3.57 -16.00
CA GLU A 50 -9.28 4.92 -15.94
C GLU A 50 -10.71 4.93 -15.36
N THR A 51 -11.22 3.78 -14.89
CA THR A 51 -12.57 3.65 -14.34
C THR A 51 -12.62 2.74 -13.10
N PRO A 52 -13.54 2.98 -12.14
CA PRO A 52 -13.67 2.15 -10.95
C PRO A 52 -13.94 0.67 -11.24
N ASN A 53 -14.77 0.35 -12.22
CA ASN A 53 -15.08 -1.04 -12.56
C ASN A 53 -13.86 -1.81 -13.06
N CYS A 54 -13.05 -1.17 -13.92
CA CYS A 54 -11.78 -1.75 -14.38
C CYS A 54 -10.84 -2.00 -13.20
N LEU A 55 -10.73 -1.05 -12.27
CA LEU A 55 -9.87 -1.22 -11.09
C LEU A 55 -10.38 -2.33 -10.16
N LEU A 56 -11.70 -2.49 -9.99
CA LEU A 56 -12.29 -3.60 -9.25
C LEU A 56 -12.00 -4.95 -9.92
N GLU A 57 -12.02 -5.03 -11.25
CA GLU A 57 -11.61 -6.24 -11.98
C GLU A 57 -10.13 -6.56 -11.72
N ASN A 58 -9.23 -5.58 -11.78
CA ASN A 58 -7.82 -5.76 -11.42
C ASN A 58 -7.64 -6.21 -9.96
N LEU A 59 -8.40 -5.65 -9.03
CA LEU A 59 -8.36 -6.05 -7.62
C LEU A 59 -8.82 -7.51 -7.44
N ALA A 60 -9.90 -7.91 -8.13
CA ALA A 60 -10.38 -9.29 -8.13
C ALA A 60 -9.34 -10.27 -8.69
N GLU A 61 -8.66 -9.90 -9.78
CA GLU A 61 -7.58 -10.71 -10.36
C GLU A 61 -6.43 -10.92 -9.39
N GLU A 62 -6.04 -9.89 -8.62
CA GLU A 62 -4.97 -10.01 -7.64
C GLU A 62 -5.38 -10.82 -6.40
N ILE A 63 -6.65 -10.76 -5.97
CA ILE A 63 -7.20 -11.68 -4.95
C ILE A 63 -7.09 -13.14 -5.42
N GLU A 64 -7.56 -13.43 -6.63
CA GLU A 64 -7.49 -14.78 -7.18
C GLU A 64 -6.04 -15.23 -7.42
N THR A 65 -5.14 -14.33 -7.81
CA THR A 65 -3.71 -14.62 -7.96
C THR A 65 -3.11 -15.04 -6.62
N LEU A 66 -3.41 -14.31 -5.54
CA LEU A 66 -2.97 -14.69 -4.20
C LEU A 66 -3.58 -16.04 -3.76
N ARG A 67 -4.88 -16.25 -3.93
CA ARG A 67 -5.53 -17.54 -3.58
C ARG A 67 -4.90 -18.74 -4.27
N ASN A 68 -4.60 -18.58 -5.55
CA ASN A 68 -4.09 -19.67 -6.39
C ASN A 68 -2.56 -19.83 -6.31
N THR A 69 -1.86 -18.97 -5.57
CA THR A 69 -0.40 -19.03 -5.41
C THR A 69 -0.05 -19.37 -3.96
N PRO A 70 0.83 -20.35 -3.68
CA PRO A 70 1.29 -20.65 -2.33
C PRO A 70 1.93 -19.42 -1.67
N VAL A 71 1.70 -19.24 -0.36
CA VAL A 71 2.29 -18.13 0.43
C VAL A 71 3.82 -18.09 0.37
N THR A 72 4.46 -19.25 0.17
CA THR A 72 5.91 -19.37 0.02
C THR A 72 6.44 -18.77 -1.29
N GLU A 73 5.57 -18.58 -2.27
CA GLU A 73 5.89 -17.97 -3.57
C GLU A 73 5.37 -16.53 -3.66
N LEU A 74 4.15 -16.28 -3.17
CA LEU A 74 3.52 -14.97 -3.17
C LEU A 74 2.70 -14.74 -1.90
N GLU A 75 3.14 -13.78 -1.10
CA GLU A 75 2.55 -13.48 0.21
C GLU A 75 1.60 -12.27 0.16
N THR A 76 1.96 -11.20 -0.57
CA THR A 76 1.13 -9.98 -0.68
C THR A 76 1.20 -9.37 -2.09
N THR A 77 0.17 -8.63 -2.47
CA THR A 77 0.17 -7.80 -3.69
C THR A 77 0.02 -6.32 -3.34
N VAL A 78 0.90 -5.49 -3.88
CA VAL A 78 0.78 -4.03 -3.93
C VAL A 78 0.16 -3.65 -5.27
N LEU A 79 -1.14 -3.36 -5.30
CA LEU A 79 -1.84 -2.89 -6.49
C LEU A 79 -1.74 -1.36 -6.57
N VAL A 80 -1.03 -0.87 -7.59
CA VAL A 80 -0.72 0.54 -7.82
C VAL A 80 -1.69 1.09 -8.85
N VAL A 81 -2.37 2.20 -8.53
CA VAL A 81 -3.31 2.86 -9.44
C VAL A 81 -2.59 4.03 -10.10
N ALA A 82 -2.35 3.96 -11.41
CA ALA A 82 -1.47 4.91 -12.08
C ALA A 82 -2.19 6.09 -12.76
N ASN A 83 -3.45 5.91 -13.16
CA ASN A 83 -4.16 6.83 -14.06
C ASN A 83 -5.46 7.39 -13.47
N MET A 84 -5.79 7.10 -12.22
CA MET A 84 -7.01 7.57 -11.55
C MET A 84 -6.85 7.59 -10.03
N LEU A 85 -7.84 8.16 -9.34
CA LEU A 85 -7.88 8.32 -7.88
C LEU A 85 -6.75 9.22 -7.34
N ASP A 86 -6.35 10.25 -8.09
CA ASP A 86 -5.41 11.28 -7.60
C ASP A 86 -6.04 12.14 -6.49
N ASP A 87 -7.37 12.32 -6.52
CA ASP A 87 -8.12 12.96 -5.45
C ASP A 87 -8.33 11.98 -4.28
N PHE A 88 -7.95 12.40 -3.07
CA PHE A 88 -8.02 11.54 -1.89
C PHE A 88 -9.45 11.19 -1.47
N TYR A 89 -10.44 12.06 -1.73
CA TYR A 89 -11.83 11.75 -1.40
C TYR A 89 -12.39 10.70 -2.37
N ASP A 90 -12.09 10.83 -3.67
CA ASP A 90 -12.44 9.79 -4.65
C ASP A 90 -11.78 8.44 -4.31
N TYR A 91 -10.51 8.46 -3.88
CA TYR A 91 -9.81 7.28 -3.38
C TYR A 91 -10.49 6.68 -2.14
N ASN A 92 -10.84 7.53 -1.17
CA ASN A 92 -11.49 7.09 0.06
C ASN A 92 -12.87 6.48 -0.20
N ASP A 93 -13.66 7.06 -1.10
CA ASP A 93 -14.94 6.50 -1.55
C ASP A 93 -14.75 5.15 -2.29
N PHE A 94 -13.62 4.97 -2.98
CA PHE A 94 -13.29 3.70 -3.63
C PHE A 94 -13.01 2.58 -2.63
N LEU A 95 -12.50 2.87 -1.42
CA LEU A 95 -12.25 1.85 -0.40
C LEU A 95 -13.53 1.09 -0.01
N ASP A 96 -14.68 1.78 0.06
CA ASP A 96 -15.98 1.14 0.29
C ASP A 96 -16.40 0.18 -0.84
N LEU A 97 -15.91 0.40 -2.08
CA LEU A 97 -16.12 -0.53 -3.18
C LEU A 97 -15.19 -1.74 -3.07
N ALA A 98 -13.94 -1.51 -2.66
CA ALA A 98 -12.94 -2.55 -2.46
C ALA A 98 -13.35 -3.52 -1.34
N ASP A 99 -13.86 -3.00 -0.22
CA ASP A 99 -14.36 -3.82 0.90
C ASP A 99 -15.56 -4.68 0.47
N ARG A 100 -16.51 -4.11 -0.27
CA ARG A 100 -17.63 -4.86 -0.84
C ARG A 100 -17.19 -5.94 -1.82
N LEU A 101 -16.10 -5.72 -2.54
CA LEU A 101 -15.53 -6.75 -3.42
C LEU A 101 -14.98 -7.93 -2.60
N LEU A 102 -14.28 -7.67 -1.50
CA LEU A 102 -13.83 -8.73 -0.59
C LEU A 102 -15.02 -9.54 -0.05
N GLU A 103 -16.12 -8.88 0.33
CA GLU A 103 -17.34 -9.57 0.74
C GLU A 103 -17.91 -10.45 -0.39
N GLN A 104 -18.02 -9.90 -1.61
CA GLN A 104 -18.57 -10.62 -2.77
C GLN A 104 -17.74 -11.85 -3.15
N TYR A 105 -16.43 -11.82 -2.93
CA TYR A 105 -15.51 -12.91 -3.22
C TYR A 105 -15.29 -13.86 -2.04
N ASP A 106 -16.07 -13.74 -0.96
CA ASP A 106 -15.87 -14.48 0.30
C ASP A 106 -14.40 -14.39 0.81
N ALA A 107 -13.77 -13.23 0.60
CA ALA A 107 -12.35 -12.96 0.91
C ALA A 107 -12.16 -12.26 2.26
N ILE A 108 -13.23 -11.84 2.94
CA ILE A 108 -13.18 -11.30 4.31
C ILE A 108 -12.65 -12.37 5.27
N GLY A 109 -11.68 -12.01 6.11
CA GLY A 109 -10.99 -12.97 6.99
C GLY A 109 -9.87 -13.74 6.30
N GLU A 110 -9.76 -13.66 4.97
CA GLU A 110 -8.65 -14.23 4.20
C GLU A 110 -7.65 -13.14 3.80
N PHE A 111 -8.18 -12.00 3.31
CA PHE A 111 -7.40 -10.84 2.90
C PHE A 111 -7.94 -9.56 3.52
N GLN A 112 -7.02 -8.67 3.85
CA GLN A 112 -7.30 -7.29 4.19
C GLN A 112 -6.58 -6.35 3.23
N ILE A 113 -7.11 -5.13 3.08
CA ILE A 113 -6.51 -4.08 2.27
C ILE A 113 -5.89 -3.03 3.20
N ALA A 114 -4.58 -2.84 3.11
CA ALA A 114 -3.93 -1.65 3.64
C ALA A 114 -3.90 -0.55 2.57
N SER A 115 -4.37 0.64 2.93
CA SER A 115 -4.55 1.78 2.03
C SER A 115 -3.40 2.79 2.14
N PHE A 116 -2.92 3.25 1.00
CA PHE A 116 -1.91 4.29 0.90
C PHE A 116 -2.24 5.24 -0.25
N HIS A 117 -1.96 6.53 -0.06
CA HIS A 117 -2.29 7.57 -1.02
C HIS A 117 -1.29 8.74 -0.93
N PRO A 118 -0.92 9.43 -2.02
CA PRO A 118 0.01 10.55 -1.93
C PRO A 118 -0.48 11.68 -1.03
N HIS A 119 -1.79 11.93 -1.06
CA HIS A 119 -2.47 12.91 -0.22
C HIS A 119 -3.18 12.28 0.98
N TYR A 120 -2.72 11.12 1.47
CA TYR A 120 -3.36 10.47 2.63
C TYR A 120 -3.49 11.46 3.79
N GLN A 121 -4.68 11.51 4.37
CA GLN A 121 -5.01 12.33 5.53
C GLN A 121 -5.89 11.52 6.48
N PHE A 122 -5.42 11.28 7.70
CA PHE A 122 -6.25 10.65 8.73
C PHE A 122 -7.37 11.58 9.20
N ALA A 123 -8.46 10.99 9.68
CA ALA A 123 -9.56 11.75 10.26
C ALA A 123 -9.07 12.54 11.48
N GLY A 124 -9.34 13.85 11.50
CA GLY A 124 -8.98 14.74 12.61
C GLY A 124 -7.61 15.41 12.49
N THR A 125 -6.84 15.12 11.44
CA THR A 125 -5.51 15.71 11.20
C THR A 125 -5.59 16.87 10.20
N GLN A 126 -4.55 17.69 10.13
CA GLN A 126 -4.34 18.68 9.07
C GLN A 126 -3.52 18.07 7.92
N PRO A 127 -3.61 18.60 6.69
CA PRO A 127 -2.86 18.08 5.54
C PRO A 127 -1.35 18.03 5.74
N ASP A 128 -0.74 18.88 6.57
CA ASP A 128 0.71 18.89 6.78
C ASP A 128 1.16 18.13 8.03
N ASP A 129 0.24 17.51 8.76
CA ASP A 129 0.58 16.76 9.98
C ASP A 129 1.44 15.53 9.65
N ALA A 130 2.48 15.33 10.45
CA ALA A 130 3.51 14.33 10.18
C ALA A 130 2.96 12.91 10.23
N GLU A 131 1.96 12.62 11.05
CA GLU A 131 1.32 11.30 11.15
C GLU A 131 0.76 10.82 9.81
N ASN A 132 0.32 11.72 8.94
CA ASN A 132 -0.16 11.35 7.61
C ASN A 132 0.94 10.66 6.77
N LEU A 133 2.22 10.96 7.03
CA LEU A 133 3.36 10.35 6.34
C LEU A 133 3.44 8.83 6.55
N THR A 134 2.77 8.26 7.58
CA THR A 134 2.78 6.80 7.78
C THR A 134 2.07 6.06 6.65
N ASN A 135 1.11 6.71 5.99
CA ASN A 135 0.29 6.13 4.92
C ASN A 135 0.43 6.87 3.59
N ARG A 136 1.39 7.80 3.48
CA ARG A 136 1.70 8.44 2.19
C ARG A 136 2.59 7.57 1.32
N SER A 137 2.25 7.56 0.04
CA SER A 137 2.90 6.76 -1.00
C SER A 137 3.08 7.57 -2.28
N PRO A 138 3.90 7.09 -3.25
CA PRO A 138 4.08 7.77 -4.53
C PRO A 138 2.83 7.77 -5.41
N TYR A 139 1.94 6.78 -5.24
CA TYR A 139 0.70 6.58 -6.00
C TYR A 139 -0.42 6.10 -5.06
N PRO A 140 -1.70 6.23 -5.45
CA PRO A 140 -2.77 5.50 -4.79
C PRO A 140 -2.50 3.99 -4.87
N ILE A 141 -2.58 3.31 -3.72
CA ILE A 141 -2.23 1.90 -3.59
C ILE A 141 -3.29 1.17 -2.78
N LEU A 142 -3.62 -0.04 -3.22
CA LEU A 142 -4.36 -1.04 -2.45
C LEU A 142 -3.41 -2.20 -2.18
N HIS A 143 -3.01 -2.39 -0.92
CA HIS A 143 -2.09 -3.48 -0.55
C HIS A 143 -2.89 -4.65 0.02
N LEU A 144 -3.03 -5.71 -0.78
CA LEU A 144 -3.65 -6.97 -0.38
C LEU A 144 -2.69 -7.78 0.50
N ILE A 145 -3.11 -8.05 1.73
CA ILE A 145 -2.34 -8.79 2.74
C ILE A 145 -3.16 -9.99 3.20
N ARG A 146 -2.52 -11.18 3.25
CA ARG A 146 -3.14 -12.37 3.83
C ARG A 146 -3.29 -12.21 5.34
N GLU A 147 -4.51 -12.33 5.85
CA GLU A 147 -4.78 -12.21 7.28
C GLU A 147 -4.06 -13.30 8.07
N ALA A 148 -4.06 -14.54 7.58
CA ALA A 148 -3.34 -15.66 8.23
C ALA A 148 -1.83 -15.41 8.40
N SER A 149 -1.19 -14.73 7.44
CA SER A 149 0.22 -14.33 7.54
C SER A 149 0.40 -13.26 8.62
N LEU A 150 -0.47 -12.24 8.62
CA LEU A 150 -0.42 -11.15 9.57
C LEU A 150 -0.68 -11.64 11.00
N GLU A 151 -1.72 -12.44 11.23
CA GLU A 151 -2.05 -13.04 12.52
C GLU A 151 -0.88 -13.84 13.09
N LYS A 152 -0.24 -14.67 12.27
CA LYS A 152 0.94 -15.45 12.67
C LYS A 152 2.11 -14.56 13.09
N ALA A 153 2.31 -13.45 12.39
CA ALA A 153 3.36 -12.48 12.72
C ALA A 153 3.03 -11.72 14.01
N LEU A 154 1.78 -11.27 14.16
CA LEU A 154 1.27 -10.57 15.35
C LEU A 154 1.36 -11.43 16.61
N ALA A 155 1.09 -12.73 16.52
CA ALA A 155 1.15 -13.66 17.67
C ALA A 155 2.52 -13.72 18.34
N HIS A 156 3.59 -13.34 17.63
CA HIS A 156 4.97 -13.35 18.11
C HIS A 156 5.56 -11.94 18.25
N TYR A 157 4.83 -10.90 17.85
CA TYR A 157 5.28 -9.52 17.92
C TYR A 157 4.89 -8.90 19.26
N PRO A 158 5.84 -8.29 20.01
CA PRO A 158 5.51 -7.66 21.28
C PRO A 158 4.72 -6.37 21.07
N ASN A 159 3.63 -6.20 21.82
CA ASN A 159 2.79 -4.99 21.85
C ASN A 159 2.38 -4.48 20.44
N PRO A 160 1.75 -5.31 19.59
CA PRO A 160 1.37 -4.90 18.23
C PRO A 160 0.43 -3.69 18.19
N GLU A 161 -0.34 -3.46 19.26
CA GLU A 161 -1.18 -2.28 19.43
C GLU A 161 -0.41 -0.96 19.47
N GLN A 162 0.90 -0.99 19.74
CA GLN A 162 1.76 0.20 19.74
C GLN A 162 2.30 0.55 18.35
N ILE A 163 2.10 -0.30 17.33
CA ILE A 163 2.62 -0.04 15.98
C ILE A 163 2.18 1.34 15.44
N PRO A 164 0.88 1.75 15.52
CA PRO A 164 0.47 3.06 15.05
C PRO A 164 1.19 4.22 15.76
N GLU A 165 1.26 4.19 17.10
CA GLU A 165 1.93 5.23 17.90
C GLU A 165 3.43 5.29 17.58
N ASN A 166 4.10 4.14 17.47
CA ASN A 166 5.50 4.05 17.08
C ASN A 166 5.77 4.60 15.67
N ASN A 167 4.85 4.34 14.73
CA ASN A 167 4.95 4.86 13.37
C ASN A 167 4.86 6.39 13.36
N ILE A 168 3.88 6.96 14.08
CA ILE A 168 3.70 8.40 14.23
C ILE A 168 4.96 9.02 14.82
N HIS A 169 5.46 8.50 15.94
CA HIS A 169 6.69 8.98 16.55
C HIS A 169 7.89 8.88 15.60
N THR A 170 7.97 7.83 14.79
CA THR A 170 9.06 7.66 13.82
C THR A 170 9.04 8.78 12.80
N VAL A 171 7.90 9.07 12.18
CA VAL A 171 7.79 10.11 11.13
C VAL A 171 7.85 11.53 11.69
N GLU A 172 7.38 11.75 12.91
CA GLU A 172 7.51 13.02 13.65
C GLU A 172 8.96 13.38 13.92
N ASN A 173 9.79 12.39 14.28
CA ASN A 173 11.20 12.58 14.62
C ASN A 173 12.13 12.70 13.39
N LEU A 174 11.60 12.57 12.17
CA LEU A 174 12.40 12.82 10.97
C LEU A 174 12.75 14.30 10.84
N SER A 175 14.03 14.58 10.60
CA SER A 175 14.47 15.92 10.19
C SER A 175 13.86 16.32 8.85
N LEU A 176 13.81 17.63 8.57
CA LEU A 176 13.30 18.14 7.29
C LEU A 176 14.07 17.56 6.08
N GLU A 177 15.39 17.36 6.22
CA GLU A 177 16.20 16.77 5.15
C GLU A 177 15.87 15.28 4.95
N GLN A 178 15.63 14.52 6.02
CA GLN A 178 15.15 13.15 5.89
C GLN A 178 13.77 13.08 5.25
N LYS A 179 12.85 13.99 5.63
CA LYS A 179 11.52 14.06 5.02
C LYS A 179 11.61 14.34 3.51
N LYS A 180 12.43 15.32 3.11
CA LYS A 180 12.67 15.62 1.69
C LYS A 180 13.28 14.43 0.95
N GLN A 181 14.21 13.70 1.56
CA GLN A 181 14.87 12.57 0.92
C GLN A 181 13.93 11.37 0.77
N LEU A 182 13.14 11.06 1.81
CA LEU A 182 12.31 9.84 1.86
C LEU A 182 10.94 10.03 1.20
N PHE A 183 10.48 11.27 1.07
CA PHE A 183 9.17 11.62 0.53
C PHE A 183 9.28 12.65 -0.61
N ASP A 184 10.39 12.61 -1.38
CA ASP A 184 10.64 13.52 -2.51
C ASP A 184 9.52 13.49 -3.56
N TYR A 185 8.90 12.32 -3.76
CA TYR A 185 7.77 12.10 -4.65
C TYR A 185 6.53 12.92 -4.27
N LEU A 186 6.36 13.32 -3.00
CA LEU A 186 5.26 14.18 -2.57
C LEU A 186 5.46 15.65 -2.95
N SER A 187 6.71 16.05 -3.22
CA SER A 187 7.02 17.45 -3.59
C SER A 187 6.89 17.71 -5.10
N ASN A 188 6.73 16.64 -5.89
CA ASN A 188 6.71 16.67 -7.35
C ASN A 188 5.30 16.46 -7.95
N GLN A 189 4.26 16.57 -7.11
CA GLN A 189 2.85 16.42 -7.49
C GLN A 189 2.12 17.75 -7.42
#